data_AF-A0A561W9D0-F1
#
_entry.id   AF-A0A561W9D0-F1
#
_cell.length_a   1.000
_cell.length_b   1.000
_cell.length_c   1.000
_cell.angle_alpha   90.00
_cell.angle_beta   90.00
_cell.angle_gamma   90.00
#
_symmetry.space_group_name_H-M   'P 1'
#
loop_
_entity.id
_entity.type
_entity.pdbx_description
1 polymer ?
#
loop_
_entity_poly.entity_id
_entity_poly.type
_entity_poly.pdbx_seq_one_letter_code
_entity_poly.pdbx_strand_id
1 'polypeptide(L)' 'MIRPQAGTGWAPAGRPRRLPANYHKLHGVRQFHGCYSVGDDQLWGVVRRKSAANTLAALKSIRAARPDGAPI' A
#
# COMPACT_ATOMS: atom_id res chain seq x y z
N MET A 1 8.22 19.51 24.86
CA MET A 1 7.19 19.71 23.81
C MET A 1 7.93 19.94 22.49
N ILE A 2 7.83 19.03 21.52
CA ILE A 2 8.43 19.21 20.19
C ILE A 2 7.39 19.95 19.34
N ARG A 3 7.70 21.19 18.92
CA ARG A 3 6.88 21.93 17.97
C ARG A 3 7.57 21.90 16.60
N PRO A 4 6.92 21.44 15.54
CA PRO A 4 7.50 21.53 14.20
C PRO A 4 7.71 23.01 13.86
N GLN A 5 8.94 23.35 13.49
CA GLN A 5 9.32 24.65 12.95
C GLN A 5 9.31 24.53 11.42
N ALA A 6 8.82 25.55 10.72
CA ALA A 6 8.92 25.58 9.26
C ALA A 6 10.40 25.67 8.86
N GLY A 7 10.87 24.70 8.06
CA GLY A 7 12.22 24.74 7.49
C GLY A 7 12.30 25.68 6.29
N THR A 8 13.50 26.17 5.99
CA THR A 8 13.79 26.91 4.75
C THR A 8 14.09 25.95 3.61
N GLY A 9 13.39 26.09 2.48
CA GLY A 9 13.64 25.34 1.25
C GLY A 9 14.35 26.20 0.20
N TRP A 10 14.99 25.57 -0.78
CA TRP A 10 15.66 26.25 -1.90
C TRP A 10 14.69 26.94 -2.90
N ALA A 11 13.39 26.67 -2.79
CA ALA A 11 12.38 27.26 -3.66
C ALA A 11 12.06 28.71 -3.23
N PRO A 12 11.94 29.67 -4.17
CA PRO A 12 11.59 31.05 -3.85
C PRO A 12 10.28 31.12 -3.06
N ALA A 13 10.26 31.94 -2.01
CA ALA A 13 9.07 32.19 -1.20
C ALA A 13 7.90 32.66 -2.08
N GLY A 14 6.71 32.11 -1.85
CA GLY A 14 5.51 32.44 -2.63
C GLY A 14 5.46 31.86 -4.05
N ARG A 15 6.48 31.13 -4.51
CA ARG A 15 6.50 30.46 -5.83
C ARG A 15 6.71 28.95 -5.70
N PRO A 16 5.77 28.21 -5.06
CA PRO A 16 5.84 26.76 -5.05
C PRO A 16 5.79 26.24 -6.50
N ARG A 17 6.75 25.41 -6.90
CA ARG A 17 6.72 24.72 -8.19
C ARG A 17 5.63 23.65 -8.15
N ARG A 18 4.38 24.07 -8.31
CA ARG A 18 3.23 23.16 -8.35
C ARG A 18 3.30 22.35 -9.64
N LEU A 19 3.34 21.03 -9.52
CA LEU A 19 3.07 20.13 -10.62
C LEU A 19 1.57 19.85 -10.64
N PRO A 20 0.92 19.82 -11.82
CA PRO A 20 -0.46 19.37 -11.93
C PRO A 20 -0.64 18.00 -11.27
N ALA A 21 -1.74 17.82 -10.55
CA ALA A 21 -2.08 16.51 -10.01
C ALA A 21 -2.32 15.55 -11.17
N ASN A 22 -1.58 14.44 -11.20
CA ASN A 22 -1.81 13.38 -12.17
C ASN A 22 -2.89 12.43 -11.64
N TYR A 23 -4.13 12.61 -12.11
CA TYR A 23 -5.27 11.76 -11.76
C TYR A 23 -5.38 10.49 -12.63
N HIS A 24 -4.61 10.40 -13.73
CA HIS A 24 -4.64 9.28 -14.66
C HIS A 24 -3.32 8.52 -14.59
N LYS A 25 -3.16 7.71 -13.55
CA LYS A 25 -2.09 6.72 -13.48
C LYS A 25 -2.38 5.61 -14.49
N LEU A 26 -1.67 5.57 -15.61
CA LEU A 26 -1.73 4.45 -16.57
C LEU A 26 -1.02 3.20 -16.03
N HIS A 27 -0.02 3.41 -15.17
CA HIS A 27 0.80 2.36 -14.57
C HIS A 27 0.63 2.33 -13.04
N GLY A 28 0.93 1.19 -12.40
CA GLY A 28 0.72 1.02 -10.96
C GLY A 28 -0.77 0.92 -10.55
N VAL A 29 -1.66 0.71 -11.52
CA VAL A 29 -3.09 0.48 -11.28
C VAL A 29 -3.38 -0.96 -10.86
N ARG A 30 -2.43 -1.87 -11.05
CA ARG A 30 -2.52 -3.26 -10.59
C ARG A 30 -1.52 -3.49 -9.46
N GLN A 31 -1.95 -4.25 -8.46
CA GLN A 31 -1.14 -4.67 -7.32
C GLN A 31 -1.23 -6.19 -7.22
N PHE A 32 -0.10 -6.82 -6.89
CA PHE A 32 -0.09 -8.21 -6.48
C PHE A 32 -0.49 -8.27 -5.01
N HIS A 33 -1.64 -8.87 -4.73
CA HIS A 33 -2.06 -9.18 -3.38
C HIS A 33 -1.52 -10.57 -3.04
N GLY A 34 -0.29 -10.60 -2.53
CA GLY A 34 0.44 -11.80 -2.14
C GLY A 34 0.37 -12.08 -0.65
N CYS A 35 0.43 -13.36 -0.30
CA CYS A 35 0.62 -13.88 1.05
C CYS A 35 1.70 -14.94 1.01
N TYR A 36 2.67 -14.81 1.92
CA TYR A 36 3.75 -15.77 2.09
C TYR A 36 3.57 -16.44 3.45
N SER A 37 3.32 -17.75 3.45
CA SER A 37 3.40 -18.58 4.66
C SER A 37 4.84 -19.02 4.84
N VAL A 38 5.45 -18.58 5.93
CA VAL A 38 6.81 -18.98 6.30
C VAL A 38 6.84 -20.45 6.70
N GLY A 39 5.83 -20.92 7.45
CA GLY A 39 5.77 -22.31 7.93
C GLY A 39 5.61 -23.32 6.80
N ASP A 40 4.90 -22.96 5.74
CA ASP A 40 4.66 -23.83 4.58
C ASP A 40 5.61 -23.56 3.40
N ASP A 41 6.52 -22.58 3.55
CA ASP A 41 7.37 -22.01 2.49
C ASP A 41 6.62 -21.77 1.16
N GLN A 42 5.44 -21.16 1.27
CA GLN A 42 4.52 -20.98 0.13
C GLN A 42 4.13 -19.53 -0.05
N LEU A 43 4.30 -19.05 -1.29
CA LEU A 43 3.82 -17.75 -1.75
C LEU A 43 2.61 -17.96 -2.67
N TRP A 44 1.47 -17.38 -2.32
CA TRP A 44 0.29 -17.34 -3.18
C TRP A 44 -0.28 -15.94 -3.27
N GLY A 45 -1.01 -15.65 -4.35
CA GLY A 45 -1.63 -14.35 -4.50
C GLY A 45 -2.27 -14.12 -5.86
N VAL A 46 -2.87 -12.95 -6.01
CA VAL A 46 -3.55 -12.56 -7.25
C VAL A 46 -3.26 -11.12 -7.60
N VAL A 47 -3.04 -10.86 -8.90
CA VAL A 47 -2.89 -9.50 -9.41
C VAL A 47 -4.28 -8.90 -9.65
N ARG A 48 -4.62 -7.83 -8.93
CA ARG A 48 -5.89 -7.10 -9.10
C ARG A 48 -5.66 -5.62 -9.24
N ARG A 49 -6.69 -4.91 -9.68
CA ARG A 49 -6.67 -3.45 -9.71
C ARG A 49 -6.61 -2.90 -8.27
N LYS A 50 -5.83 -1.84 -8.04
CA LYS A 50 -5.78 -1.13 -6.75
C LYS A 50 -7.17 -0.65 -6.38
N SER A 51 -7.71 -1.15 -5.27
CA SER A 51 -9.01 -0.78 -4.73
C SER A 51 -9.09 -1.23 -3.28
N ALA A 52 -9.75 -0.45 -2.42
CA ALA A 52 -10.03 -0.84 -1.04
C ALA A 52 -10.76 -2.18 -0.95
N ALA A 53 -11.70 -2.44 -1.88
CA ALA A 53 -12.44 -3.70 -1.93
C ALA A 53 -11.52 -4.90 -2.24
N ASN A 54 -10.57 -4.75 -3.17
CA ASN A 54 -9.61 -5.80 -3.51
C ASN A 54 -8.62 -6.04 -2.36
N THR A 55 -8.17 -4.98 -1.69
CA THR A 55 -7.35 -5.10 -0.47
C THR A 55 -8.08 -5.87 0.63
N LEU A 56 -9.34 -5.52 0.91
CA LEU A 56 -10.14 -6.22 1.92
C LEU A 56 -10.37 -7.69 1.55
N ALA A 57 -10.66 -7.99 0.29
CA ALA A 57 -10.82 -9.36 -0.19
C ALA A 57 -9.54 -10.19 0.01
N ALA A 58 -8.37 -9.60 -0.28
CA ALA A 58 -7.08 -10.24 -0.03
C ALA A 58 -6.87 -10.55 1.45
N LEU A 59 -7.09 -9.56 2.34
CA LEU A 59 -6.96 -9.76 3.79
C LEU A 59 -7.89 -10.85 4.31
N LYS A 60 -9.13 -10.91 3.83
CA LYS A 60 -10.07 -11.99 4.17
C LYS A 60 -9.58 -13.36 3.71
N SER A 61 -9.00 -13.47 2.50
CA SER A 61 -8.44 -14.73 2.01
C SER A 61 -7.26 -15.21 2.84
N ILE A 62 -6.37 -14.31 3.28
CA ILE A 62 -5.26 -14.63 4.18
C ILE A 62 -5.79 -15.17 5.51
N ARG A 63 -6.80 -14.52 6.08
CA ARG A 63 -7.42 -14.97 7.33
C ARG A 63 -8.13 -16.32 7.20
N ALA A 64 -8.76 -16.59 6.06
CA ALA A 64 -9.37 -17.89 5.79
C ALA A 64 -8.33 -19.01 5.66
N ALA A 65 -7.15 -18.72 5.10
CA ALA A 65 -6.06 -19.68 4.99
C ALA A 65 -5.40 -20.01 6.35
N ARG A 66 -5.58 -19.15 7.36
CA ARG A 66 -5.06 -19.39 8.72
C ARG A 66 -6.17 -19.25 9.77
N PRO A 67 -6.97 -20.30 10.02
CA PRO A 67 -7.96 -20.27 11.09
C PRO A 67 -7.28 -20.08 12.46
N ASP A 68 -7.89 -19.26 13.32
CA ASP A 68 -7.36 -19.00 14.66
C ASP A 68 -7.29 -20.31 15.48
N GLY A 69 -6.15 -20.56 16.12
CA GLY A 69 -5.92 -21.74 16.96
C GLY A 69 -4.88 -22.73 16.40
N ALA A 70 -4.45 -22.58 15.13
CA ALA A 70 -3.30 -23.31 14.62
C ALA A 70 -1.99 -22.74 15.20
N PRO A 71 -1.00 -23.60 15.55
CA PRO A 71 0.30 -23.14 16.05
C PRO A 71 0.98 -22.19 15.05
N ILE A 72 1.67 -21.18 15.58
CA ILE A 72 2.34 -20.16 14.77
C ILE A 72 3.62 -20.66 14.12
#